data_AF-U6SQZ6-F1
#
_entry.id   AF-U6SQZ6-F1
#
_cell.length_a   1.000
_cell.length_b   1.000
_cell.length_c   1.000
_cell.angle_alpha   90.00
_cell.angle_beta   90.00
_cell.angle_gamma   90.00
#
_symmetry.space_group_name_H-M   'P 1'
#
loop_
_entity.id
_entity.type
_entity.pdbx_description
1 polymer ?
#
loop_
_entity_poly.entity_id
_entity_poly.type
_entity_poly.pdbx_seq_one_letter_code
_entity_poly.pdbx_strand_id
1 'polypeptide(L)'
;MRAEIQQLLNERPELRQFIRQNPIWYRKLGRDPSLIPALEKEANFFYGKTIPQRVEKMQNHLGLAMMMIEMLKMGQQTVAQAAQGPLQ
;
A
#
# COMPACT_ATOMS: atom_id res chain seq x y z
N MET A 1 -30.18 -0.60 -5.66
CA MET A 1 -29.37 -1.47 -4.78
C MET A 1 -30.10 -1.59 -3.45
N ARG A 2 -30.37 -2.79 -2.94
CA ARG A 2 -31.17 -3.01 -1.72
C ARG A 2 -30.57 -2.29 -0.51
N ALA A 3 -31.43 -1.84 0.41
CA ALA A 3 -31.01 -1.06 1.59
C ALA A 3 -30.04 -1.81 2.50
N GLU A 4 -30.25 -3.11 2.71
CA GLU A 4 -29.39 -3.97 3.54
C GLU A 4 -27.94 -4.02 3.02
N ILE A 5 -27.77 -4.06 1.69
CA ILE A 5 -26.44 -4.06 1.08
C ILE A 5 -25.79 -2.69 1.23
N GLN A 6 -26.56 -1.61 1.12
CA GLN A 6 -26.03 -0.27 1.36
C GLN A 6 -25.59 -0.09 2.81
N GLN A 7 -26.34 -0.64 3.77
CA GLN A 7 -25.96 -0.63 5.18
C GLN A 7 -24.67 -1.42 5.41
N LEU A 8 -24.57 -2.64 4.88
CA LEU A 8 -23.35 -3.45 4.96
C LEU A 8 -22.12 -2.71 4.39
N LEU A 9 -22.28 -2.02 3.26
CA LEU A 9 -21.20 -1.24 2.63
C LEU A 9 -20.84 0.04 3.38
N ASN A 10 -21.76 0.57 4.19
CA ASN A 10 -21.47 1.68 5.09
C ASN A 10 -20.75 1.19 6.35
N GLU A 11 -21.13 0.03 6.88
CA GLU A 11 -20.46 -0.60 8.03
C GLU A 11 -19.06 -1.13 7.65
N ARG A 12 -18.86 -1.54 6.40
CA ARG A 12 -17.59 -2.12 5.89
C ARG A 12 -17.02 -1.30 4.72
N PRO A 13 -16.22 -0.26 4.99
CA PRO A 13 -15.68 0.62 3.95
C PRO A 13 -14.73 -0.09 2.97
N GLU A 14 -14.08 -1.17 3.39
CA GLU A 14 -13.22 -2.01 2.53
C GLU A 14 -14.02 -2.69 1.42
N LEU A 15 -15.17 -3.28 1.76
CA LEU A 15 -16.07 -3.87 0.77
C LEU A 15 -16.61 -2.80 -0.19
N ARG A 16 -16.92 -1.60 0.33
CA ARG A 16 -17.34 -0.47 -0.50
C ARG A 16 -16.27 -0.07 -1.52
N GLN A 17 -15.01 0.00 -1.10
CA GLN A 17 -13.90 0.30 -1.99
C GLN A 17 -13.67 -0.82 -3.01
N PHE A 18 -13.82 -2.09 -2.60
CA PHE A 18 -13.71 -3.24 -3.48
C PHE A 18 -14.76 -3.23 -4.59
N ILE A 19 -16.04 -2.97 -4.25
CA ILE A 19 -17.11 -2.90 -5.24
C ILE A 19 -16.94 -1.69 -6.17
N ARG A 20 -16.40 -0.56 -5.68
CA ARG A 20 -16.05 0.58 -6.56
C ARG A 20 -15.01 0.21 -7.61
N GLN A 21 -14.04 -0.64 -7.27
CA GLN A 21 -13.04 -1.16 -8.20
C GLN A 21 -13.60 -2.26 -9.10
N ASN A 22 -14.59 -3.01 -8.61
CA ASN A 22 -15.20 -4.14 -9.30
C ASN A 22 -16.72 -3.93 -9.49
N PRO A 23 -17.14 -3.09 -10.46
CA PRO A 23 -18.55 -2.73 -10.62
C PRO A 23 -19.46 -3.89 -11.03
N ILE A 24 -18.90 -5.04 -11.44
CA ILE A 24 -19.64 -6.27 -11.68
C ILE A 24 -20.40 -6.74 -10.43
N TRP A 25 -19.86 -6.49 -9.23
CA TRP A 25 -20.48 -6.86 -7.97
C TRP A 25 -21.75 -6.05 -7.68
N TYR A 26 -21.87 -4.79 -8.16
CA TYR A 26 -23.13 -4.05 -8.07
C TYR A 26 -24.28 -4.78 -8.79
N ARG A 27 -23.99 -5.38 -9.95
CA ARG A 27 -24.99 -6.13 -10.72
C ARG A 27 -25.29 -7.48 -10.08
N LYS A 28 -24.27 -8.21 -9.63
CA LYS A 28 -24.43 -9.51 -8.97
C LYS A 28 -25.26 -9.40 -7.70
N LEU A 29 -24.87 -8.49 -6.79
CA LEU A 29 -25.57 -8.24 -5.53
C LEU A 29 -26.95 -7.61 -5.72
N GLY A 30 -27.13 -6.84 -6.80
CA GLY A 30 -28.44 -6.30 -7.17
C GLY A 30 -29.44 -7.37 -7.60
N ARG A 31 -28.96 -8.44 -8.22
CA ARG A 31 -29.78 -9.59 -8.64
C ARG A 31 -29.98 -10.60 -7.53
N ASP A 32 -28.90 -10.90 -6.79
CA ASP A 32 -28.90 -11.89 -5.74
C ASP A 32 -28.12 -11.39 -4.51
N PRO A 33 -28.81 -10.99 -3.43
CA PRO A 33 -28.17 -10.56 -2.19
C PRO A 33 -27.51 -11.72 -1.43
N SER A 34 -27.80 -12.98 -1.75
CA SER A 34 -27.16 -14.13 -1.09
C SER A 34 -25.67 -14.27 -1.44
N LEU A 35 -25.19 -13.52 -2.43
CA LEU A 35 -23.79 -13.50 -2.86
C LEU A 35 -22.89 -12.63 -1.97
N ILE A 36 -23.40 -12.05 -0.89
CA ILE A 36 -22.61 -11.27 0.09
C ILE A 36 -21.42 -12.08 0.64
N PRO A 37 -21.54 -13.34 1.08
CA PRO A 37 -20.40 -14.11 1.58
C PRO A 37 -19.35 -14.37 0.49
N ALA A 38 -19.78 -14.51 -0.76
CA ALA A 38 -18.87 -14.65 -1.90
C ALA A 38 -18.10 -13.35 -2.17
N LEU A 39 -18.78 -12.20 -2.08
CA LEU A 39 -18.16 -10.88 -2.12
C LEU A 39 -17.10 -10.75 -1.03
N GLU A 40 -17.43 -11.11 0.22
CA GLU A 40 -16.49 -11.02 1.34
C GLU A 40 -15.27 -11.91 1.12
N LYS A 41 -15.45 -13.13 0.62
CA LYS A 41 -14.34 -14.03 0.28
C LYS A 41 -13.46 -13.47 -0.83
N GLU A 42 -14.05 -12.91 -1.88
CA GLU A 42 -13.34 -12.33 -3.02
C GLU A 42 -12.62 -11.04 -2.63
N ALA A 43 -13.25 -10.19 -1.83
CA ALA A 43 -12.63 -9.00 -1.26
C ALA A 43 -11.47 -9.37 -0.32
N ASN A 44 -11.67 -10.37 0.55
CA ASN A 44 -10.61 -10.90 1.40
C ASN A 44 -9.48 -11.52 0.58
N PHE A 45 -9.73 -12.09 -0.60
CA PHE A 45 -8.66 -12.57 -1.50
C PHE A 45 -7.94 -11.41 -2.19
N PHE A 46 -8.69 -10.42 -2.67
CA PHE A 46 -8.18 -9.21 -3.31
C PHE A 46 -7.29 -8.39 -2.36
N TYR A 47 -7.72 -8.24 -1.11
CA TYR A 47 -6.98 -7.56 -0.05
C TYR A 47 -5.99 -8.49 0.69
N GLY A 48 -6.19 -9.81 0.62
CA GLY A 48 -5.58 -10.81 1.50
C GLY A 48 -4.09 -11.09 1.36
N LYS A 49 -3.37 -10.38 0.51
CA LYS A 49 -1.89 -10.35 0.52
C LYS A 49 -1.27 -9.27 -0.37
N THR A 50 -2.06 -8.32 -0.86
CA THR A 50 -1.54 -7.32 -1.77
C THR A 50 -1.17 -6.02 -1.04
N ILE A 51 -0.15 -6.10 -0.17
CA ILE A 51 0.73 -4.94 0.11
C ILE A 51 1.96 -4.87 -0.85
N PRO A 52 2.17 -5.59 -1.97
CA PRO A 52 3.35 -5.37 -2.80
C PRO A 52 3.32 -4.00 -3.47
N GLN A 53 2.17 -3.44 -3.86
CA GLN A 53 2.18 -2.11 -4.51
C GLN A 53 2.60 -0.96 -3.57
N ARG A 54 2.37 -1.08 -2.25
CA ARG A 54 2.83 -0.09 -1.28
C ARG A 54 4.19 -0.45 -0.68
N VAL A 55 4.52 -1.75 -0.54
CA VAL A 55 5.85 -2.23 -0.09
C VAL A 55 6.92 -2.02 -1.16
N GLU A 56 6.62 -2.18 -2.45
CA GLU A 56 7.56 -1.91 -3.55
C GLU A 56 7.96 -0.42 -3.58
N LYS A 57 6.98 0.48 -3.36
CA LYS A 57 7.28 1.90 -3.18
C LYS A 57 8.10 2.16 -1.91
N MET A 58 7.86 1.43 -0.81
CA MET A 58 8.67 1.55 0.40
C MET A 58 10.11 1.06 0.22
N GLN A 59 10.34 -0.04 -0.52
CA GLN A 59 11.67 -0.56 -0.82
C GLN A 59 12.49 0.43 -1.66
N ASN A 60 11.87 1.05 -2.68
CA ASN A 60 12.53 2.08 -3.49
C ASN A 60 13.00 3.29 -2.65
N HIS A 61 12.25 3.66 -1.61
CA HIS A 61 12.59 4.78 -0.75
C HIS A 61 13.71 4.43 0.25
N LEU A 62 13.78 3.18 0.73
CA LEU A 62 14.84 2.71 1.62
C LEU A 62 16.21 2.61 0.92
N GLY A 63 16.24 2.18 -0.36
CA GLY A 63 17.48 2.13 -1.15
C GLY A 63 18.10 3.51 -1.37
N LEU A 64 17.26 4.50 -1.73
CA LEU A 64 17.69 5.89 -1.86
C LEU A 64 18.17 6.49 -0.53
N ALA A 65 17.50 6.19 0.59
CA ALA A 65 17.90 6.66 1.92
C ALA A 65 19.26 6.10 2.37
N MET A 66 19.53 4.81 2.11
CA MET A 66 20.84 4.19 2.41
C MET A 66 21.97 4.85 1.61
N MET A 67 21.75 5.10 0.31
CA MET A 67 22.71 5.81 -0.53
C MET A 67 23.00 7.23 -0.02
N MET A 68 21.97 7.97 0.43
CA MET A 68 22.16 9.30 1.01
C MET A 68 22.95 9.26 2.33
N ILE A 69 22.72 8.27 3.19
CA ILE A 69 23.46 8.09 4.45
C ILE A 69 24.93 7.77 4.18
N GLU A 70 25.23 6.92 3.20
CA GLU A 70 26.60 6.60 2.79
C GLU A 70 27.34 7.83 2.24
N MET A 71 26.69 8.64 1.40
CA MET A 71 27.25 9.89 0.90
C MET A 71 27.53 10.89 2.02
N LEU A 72 26.65 10.99 3.04
CA LEU A 72 26.88 11.83 4.22
C LEU A 72 28.07 11.35 5.05
N LYS A 73 28.23 10.02 5.22
CA LYS A 73 29.38 9.43 5.93
C LYS A 73 30.69 9.67 5.17
N MET A 74 30.70 9.49 3.85
CA MET A 74 31.87 9.80 3.00
C MET A 74 32.19 11.30 2.98
N GLY A 75 31.18 12.16 2.94
CA GLY A 75 31.34 13.61 3.07
C GLY A 75 32.01 14.00 4.39
N GLN A 76 31.66 13.34 5.51
CA GLN A 76 32.33 13.53 6.79
C GLN A 76 33.76 12.98 6.83
N GLN A 77 34.02 11.85 6.15
CA GLN A 77 35.36 11.28 6.05
C GLN A 77 36.31 12.14 5.21
N THR A 78 35.82 12.72 4.10
CA THR A 78 36.62 13.61 3.25
C THR A 78 36.96 14.94 3.93
N VAL A 79 36.05 15.54 4.71
CA VAL A 79 36.39 16.73 5.53
C VAL A 79 37.29 16.39 6.72
N ALA A 80 37.20 15.20 7.31
CA ALA A 80 38.09 14.76 8.37
C ALA A 80 39.52 14.47 7.88
N GLN A 81 39.67 13.97 6.64
CA GLN A 81 40.98 13.77 6.00
C GLN A 81 41.58 15.06 5.44
N ALA A 82 40.77 16.01 4.97
CA ALA A 82 41.23 17.34 4.56
C ALA A 82 41.68 18.22 5.75
N ALA A 83 41.18 17.96 6.97
CA ALA A 83 41.64 18.61 8.19
C ALA A 83 42.97 18.05 8.74
N GLN A 84 43.51 16.99 8.15
CA GLN A 84 44.80 16.37 8.50
C GLN A 84 45.72 16.33 7.27
N GLY A 85 45.89 17.47 6.59
CA GLY A 85 47.00 17.72 5.67
C GLY A 85 48.25 18.14 6.46
N PRO A 86 49.47 17.73 6.05
CA PRO A 86 50.65 17.72 6.92
C PRO A 86 51.09 19.14 7.29
N LEU A 87 51.16 19.41 8.60
CA LEU A 87 51.93 20.51 9.15
C LEU A 87 53.42 20.22 8.87
N GLN A 88 53.97 20.90 7.86
CA GLN A 88 55.39 21.27 7.84
C GLN A 88 55.58 22.50 8.74
#